data_AF-A0A1Q4HE71-F1
#
_entry.id   AF-A0A1Q4HE71-F1
#
_cell.length_a   1.000
_cell.length_b   1.000
_cell.length_c   1.000
_cell.angle_alpha   90.00
_cell.angle_beta   90.00
_cell.angle_gamma   90.00
#
_symmetry.space_group_name_H-M   'P 1'
#
loop_
_entity.id
_entity.type
_entity.pdbx_description
1 polymer ?
#
loop_
_entity_poly.entity_id
_entity_poly.type
_entity_poly.pdbx_seq_one_letter_code
_entity_poly.pdbx_strand_id
1 'polypeptide(L)'
;MANADATDDVFLQALGQQGITFSNLSNQTVVSAGHGVCQDWTNGATLAQTLADVKSALALTDSNSGYFIGAATQSYCPQYVSKATQS
;
A
#
# COMPACT_ATOMS: atom_id res chain seq x y z
N MET A 1 -20.85 7.17 -5.40
CA MET A 1 -19.57 6.48 -5.15
C MET A 1 -18.77 7.44 -4.31
N ALA A 2 -18.71 7.21 -2.99
CA ALA A 2 -18.01 8.09 -2.04
C ALA A 2 -17.17 7.26 -1.04
N ASN A 3 -17.16 5.94 -1.21
CA ASN A 3 -16.47 4.99 -0.33
C ASN A 3 -15.02 4.75 -0.75
N ALA A 4 -14.72 4.89 -2.06
CA ALA A 4 -13.35 4.81 -2.55
C ALA A 4 -12.55 6.00 -2.02
N ASP A 5 -13.03 7.22 -2.24
CA ASP A 5 -12.38 8.44 -1.73
C ASP A 5 -12.15 8.41 -0.21
N ALA A 6 -13.14 7.97 0.57
CA ALA A 6 -12.99 7.86 2.02
C ALA A 6 -11.96 6.80 2.45
N THR A 7 -11.82 5.70 1.70
CA THR A 7 -10.83 4.65 1.99
C THR A 7 -9.43 5.10 1.56
N ASP A 8 -9.35 5.77 0.41
CA ASP A 8 -8.13 6.35 -0.14
C ASP A 8 -7.56 7.42 0.81
N ASP A 9 -8.42 8.29 1.34
CA ASP A 9 -8.04 9.32 2.31
C ASP A 9 -7.53 8.71 3.62
N VAL A 10 -8.19 7.67 4.15
CA VAL A 10 -7.75 6.96 5.36
C VAL A 10 -6.39 6.31 5.13
N PHE A 11 -6.20 5.69 3.97
CA PHE A 11 -4.92 5.10 3.58
C PHE A 11 -3.80 6.14 3.51
N LEU A 12 -4.02 7.25 2.79
CA LEU A 12 -3.06 8.34 2.67
C LEU A 12 -2.75 8.98 4.02
N GLN A 13 -3.76 9.13 4.89
CA GLN A 13 -3.59 9.66 6.23
C GLN A 13 -2.72 8.73 7.10
N ALA A 14 -2.92 7.41 7.04
CA ALA A 14 -2.10 6.45 7.77
C ALA A 14 -0.62 6.53 7.35
N LEU A 15 -0.34 6.67 6.05
CA LEU A 15 1.01 6.87 5.51
C LEU A 15 1.63 8.18 6.05
N GLY A 16 0.86 9.27 6.01
CA GLY A 16 1.28 10.57 6.54
C GLY A 16 1.59 10.52 8.04
N GLN A 17 0.81 9.78 8.83
CA GLN A 17 1.06 9.60 10.27
C GLN A 17 2.36 8.85 10.58
N GLN A 18 2.79 7.94 9.70
CA GLN A 18 4.11 7.31 9.82
C GLN A 18 5.27 8.19 9.34
N GLY A 19 4.97 9.35 8.74
CA GLY A 19 5.99 10.18 8.09
C GLY A 19 6.38 9.71 6.69
N ILE A 20 5.58 8.85 6.07
CA ILE A 20 5.75 8.46 4.67
C ILE A 20 5.13 9.56 3.81
N THR A 21 5.98 10.43 3.26
CA THR A 21 5.56 11.53 2.39
C THR A 21 6.05 11.35 0.97
N PHE A 22 5.17 11.57 0.00
CA PHE A 22 5.48 11.45 -1.42
C PHE A 22 5.53 12.83 -2.07
N SER A 23 6.64 13.55 -1.91
CA SER A 23 6.78 14.92 -2.44
C SER A 23 6.78 14.99 -3.97
N ASN A 24 7.11 13.87 -4.63
CA ASN A 24 7.30 13.80 -6.08
C ASN A 24 6.17 13.04 -6.80
N LEU A 25 5.18 12.50 -6.05
CA LEU A 25 4.11 11.69 -6.61
C LEU A 25 2.77 12.28 -6.21
N SER A 26 1.79 12.15 -7.10
CA SER A 26 0.41 12.52 -6.80
C SER A 26 -0.22 11.50 -5.85
N ASN A 27 -1.15 11.93 -5.00
CA ASN A 27 -1.94 11.02 -4.15
C ASN A 27 -2.58 9.88 -4.96
N GLN A 28 -3.05 10.17 -6.18
CA GLN A 28 -3.58 9.15 -7.08
C GLN A 28 -2.58 8.04 -7.40
N THR A 29 -1.29 8.37 -7.60
CA THR A 29 -0.23 7.40 -7.86
C THR A 29 0.00 6.50 -6.65
N VAL A 30 -0.03 7.08 -5.46
CA VAL A 30 0.13 6.38 -4.18
C VAL A 30 -1.05 5.43 -3.95
N VAL A 31 -2.28 5.90 -4.18
CA VAL A 31 -3.51 5.08 -4.11
C VAL A 31 -3.47 3.95 -5.13
N SER A 32 -3.09 4.22 -6.38
CA SER A 32 -2.96 3.19 -7.42
C SER A 32 -1.94 2.11 -7.04
N ALA A 33 -0.80 2.48 -6.44
CA ALA A 33 0.15 1.52 -5.92
C ALA A 33 -0.43 0.69 -4.76
N GLY A 34 -1.25 1.29 -3.89
CA GLY A 34 -1.96 0.58 -2.83
C GLY A 34 -2.97 -0.44 -3.36
N HIS A 35 -3.68 -0.13 -4.44
CA HIS A 35 -4.52 -1.10 -5.14
C HIS A 35 -3.69 -2.21 -5.81
N GLY A 36 -2.51 -1.88 -6.34
CA GLY A 36 -1.57 -2.84 -6.91
C GLY A 36 -1.17 -3.93 -5.93
N VAL A 37 -0.97 -3.59 -4.64
CA VAL A 37 -0.70 -4.56 -3.57
C VAL A 37 -1.78 -5.64 -3.49
N CYS A 38 -3.05 -5.24 -3.57
CA CYS A 38 -4.15 -6.21 -3.54
C CYS A 38 -4.23 -7.06 -4.80
N GLN A 39 -3.83 -6.50 -5.94
CA GLN A 39 -3.72 -7.24 -7.19
C GLN A 39 -2.59 -8.27 -7.13
N ASP A 40 -1.45 -7.92 -6.57
CA ASP A 40 -0.34 -8.84 -6.31
C ASP A 40 -0.77 -10.01 -5.42
N TRP A 41 -1.47 -9.74 -4.33
CA TRP A 41 -2.01 -10.78 -3.46
C TRP A 41 -2.99 -11.71 -4.18
N THR A 42 -3.85 -11.13 -5.02
CA THR A 42 -4.81 -11.89 -5.84
C THR A 42 -4.08 -12.78 -6.85
N ASN A 43 -2.97 -12.31 -7.41
CA ASN A 43 -2.12 -13.05 -8.33
C ASN A 43 -1.25 -14.12 -7.63
N GLY A 44 -1.30 -14.19 -6.29
CA GLY A 44 -0.49 -15.13 -5.51
C GLY A 44 0.97 -14.69 -5.33
N ALA A 45 1.26 -13.40 -5.50
CA ALA A 45 2.59 -12.85 -5.23
C ALA A 45 2.99 -13.05 -3.76
N THR A 46 4.29 -13.15 -3.54
CA THR A 46 4.89 -13.18 -2.20
C THR A 46 5.08 -11.76 -1.66
N LEU A 47 5.15 -11.63 -0.34
CA LEU A 47 5.42 -10.34 0.31
C LEU A 47 6.68 -9.66 -0.24
N ALA A 48 7.74 -10.44 -0.49
CA ALA A 48 8.99 -9.91 -1.04
C ALA A 48 8.81 -9.34 -2.46
N GLN A 49 8.00 -9.98 -3.30
CA GLN A 49 7.70 -9.49 -4.65
C GLN A 49 6.90 -8.19 -4.59
N THR A 50 5.82 -8.16 -3.81
CA THR A 50 5.01 -6.96 -3.59
C THR A 50 5.83 -5.81 -3.00
N LEU A 51 6.76 -6.12 -2.09
CA LEU A 51 7.64 -5.13 -1.47
C LEU A 51 8.65 -4.56 -2.47
N ALA A 52 9.19 -5.39 -3.36
CA ALA A 52 10.04 -4.93 -4.46
C ALA A 52 9.26 -4.05 -5.45
N ASP A 53 8.01 -4.41 -5.77
CA ASP A 53 7.15 -3.66 -6.69
C ASP A 53 6.79 -2.27 -6.14
N VAL A 54 6.28 -2.21 -4.90
CA VAL A 54 5.98 -0.97 -4.18
C VAL A 54 7.21 -0.09 -4.05
N LYS A 55 8.36 -0.68 -3.71
CA LYS A 55 9.64 0.02 -3.60
C LYS A 55 10.07 0.62 -4.94
N SER A 56 9.90 -0.12 -6.03
CA SER A 56 10.22 0.35 -7.38
C SER A 56 9.27 1.48 -7.83
N ALA A 57 7.97 1.32 -7.57
CA ALA A 57 6.94 2.27 -7.96
C ALA A 57 7.01 3.60 -7.19
N LEU A 58 7.32 3.54 -5.88
CA LEU A 58 7.24 4.69 -4.99
C LEU A 58 8.61 5.18 -4.47
N ALA A 59 9.71 4.51 -4.86
CA ALA A 59 11.06 4.77 -4.38
C ALA A 59 11.17 4.77 -2.83
N LEU A 60 10.39 3.91 -2.16
CA LEU A 60 10.36 3.80 -0.69
C LEU A 60 11.49 2.91 -0.15
N THR A 61 11.89 3.13 1.10
CA THR A 61 12.75 2.20 1.84
C THR A 61 11.98 0.93 2.21
N ASP A 62 12.66 -0.20 2.46
CA ASP A 62 12.01 -1.47 2.79
C ASP A 62 11.05 -1.39 3.99
N SER A 63 11.40 -0.59 5.02
CA SER A 63 10.54 -0.37 6.19
C SER A 63 9.24 0.36 5.80
N ASN A 64 9.34 1.47 5.07
CA ASN A 64 8.17 2.21 4.59
C ASN A 64 7.31 1.39 3.62
N SER A 65 7.93 0.58 2.74
CA SER A 65 7.22 -0.32 1.84
C SER A 65 6.43 -1.38 2.60
N GLY A 66 7.00 -1.96 3.66
CA GLY A 66 6.28 -2.92 4.51
C GLY A 66 5.05 -2.30 5.18
N TYR A 67 5.21 -1.10 5.74
CA TYR A 67 4.06 -0.37 6.31
C TYR A 67 3.01 -0.04 5.26
N PHE A 68 3.44 0.45 4.08
CA PHE A 68 2.57 0.78 2.97
C PHE A 68 1.73 -0.42 2.54
N ILE A 69 2.36 -1.59 2.39
CA ILE A 69 1.67 -2.84 2.04
C ILE A 69 0.66 -3.21 3.12
N GLY A 70 1.02 -3.10 4.40
CA GLY A 70 0.11 -3.36 5.51
C GLY A 70 -1.12 -2.46 5.49
N ALA A 71 -0.91 -1.14 5.36
CA ALA A 71 -1.98 -0.15 5.31
C ALA A 71 -2.89 -0.34 4.08
N ALA A 72 -2.30 -0.59 2.91
CA ALA A 72 -3.03 -0.85 1.67
C ALA A 72 -3.85 -2.14 1.78
N THR A 73 -3.25 -3.20 2.31
CA THR A 73 -3.92 -4.49 2.49
C THR A 73 -5.09 -4.37 3.47
N GLN A 74 -4.91 -3.65 4.59
CA GLN A 74 -5.97 -3.43 5.56
C GLN A 74 -7.13 -2.59 4.99
N SER A 75 -6.84 -1.64 4.10
CA SER A 75 -7.83 -0.72 3.55
C SER A 75 -8.59 -1.30 2.35
N TYR A 76 -7.87 -1.93 1.41
CA TYR A 76 -8.43 -2.35 0.12
C TYR A 76 -8.69 -3.86 0.01
N CYS A 77 -7.95 -4.69 0.74
CA CYS A 77 -8.08 -6.13 0.68
C CYS A 77 -7.86 -6.82 2.05
N PRO A 78 -8.75 -6.56 3.02
CA PRO A 78 -8.60 -7.02 4.40
C PRO A 78 -8.47 -8.55 4.54
N GLN A 79 -8.95 -9.31 3.56
CA GLN A 79 -8.80 -10.77 3.49
C GLN A 79 -7.34 -11.24 3.38
N TYR A 80 -6.42 -10.37 2.93
CA TYR A 80 -5.00 -10.67 2.77
C TYR A 80 -4.14 -10.09 3.89
N VAL A 81 -4.73 -9.48 4.94
CA VAL A 81 -3.95 -8.88 6.05
C VAL A 81 -3.00 -9.90 6.68
N SER A 82 -3.41 -11.16 6.81
CA SER A 82 -2.56 -12.25 7.32
C SER A 82 -1.31 -12.53 6.48
N LYS A 83 -1.28 -12.11 5.20
CA LYS A 83 -0.11 -12.18 4.32
C LYS A 83 0.83 -10.99 4.55
N ALA A 84 0.25 -9.81 4.77
CA ALA A 84 1.00 -8.58 5.05
C ALA A 84 1.63 -8.59 6.46
N THR A 85 0.99 -9.21 7.45
CA THR A 85 1.48 -9.31 8.84
C THR A 85 2.34 -10.54 9.11
N GLN A 86 2.69 -11.33 8.09
CA GLN A 86 3.46 -12.58 8.23
C GLN A 86 4.98 -12.33 8.34
N SER A 87 5.35 -11.21 8.97
CA SER A 87 6.73 -10.73 9.15
C SER A 87 7.44 -11.44 10.31
#